data_AF-A0A239FHU4-F1
#
_entry.id   AF-A0A239FHU4-F1
#
_cell.length_a   1.000
_cell.length_b   1.000
_cell.length_c   1.000
_cell.angle_alpha   90.00
_cell.angle_beta   90.00
_cell.angle_gamma   90.00
#
_symmetry.space_group_name_H-M   'P 1'
#
loop_
_entity.id
_entity.type
_entity.pdbx_description
1 polymer ?
#
loop_
_entity_poly.entity_id
_entity_poly.type
_entity_poly.pdbx_seq_one_letter_code
_entity_poly.pdbx_strand_id
1 'polypeptide(L)'
;MTRGRLRSHRRPKRARRIGFTLVMATFTATVAGVALVASIPSASAKELYSELYAEGFHGTSTSADLWNASSPGGGHAPCLTAATAPTPPGSLPACAEGPYDRAGKGALRLTDDTGQETGSLLLARPIPTDRGLTVEFDMYMWGGTKYTDSNGSRAGDGISFYVVDADRSQTAAGEPGGALGYKGLAGAFAGVGFDQFGNFSNPRWAGVGGPRGCPAGGGNACARPNSVVVRGSESAGYAYASGRRLNHPLDTPEADTRKYARRHVLVGIGADSRMDVLIRHQDDGPYETVVSKLDLARLPGQSALPDEVRIGFASSTGYATSVHEISNVEIRTRDADLVLRTGYDGPFEAGGTATSFLDAGAGPGFGWIDHPTEVAYHLPAGLTPTAASGDGWTCDTSGQWVVCDTAGEAAPGTSLPRITVLMNVAADASGTLTASGRAVQITPYPDAEIDPLNNTVAGTVQVAPAGPPATWRTATSPLGRDGTDLPAGTRTA
;
A
#
# COMPACT_ATOMS: atom_id res chain seq x y z
N MET A 1 -46.23 -54.25 -23.61
CA MET A 1 -46.61 -55.11 -22.46
C MET A 1 -45.44 -55.00 -21.49
N THR A 2 -45.52 -54.58 -20.22
CA THR A 2 -46.60 -54.61 -19.23
C THR A 2 -46.30 -53.52 -18.18
N ARG A 3 -47.35 -52.85 -17.69
CA ARG A 3 -47.35 -51.85 -16.61
C ARG A 3 -47.23 -52.52 -15.24
N GLY A 4 -46.74 -51.78 -14.23
CA GLY A 4 -46.88 -52.13 -12.81
C GLY A 4 -46.72 -50.93 -11.86
N ARG A 5 -47.84 -50.29 -11.52
CA ARG A 5 -48.05 -49.34 -10.39
C ARG A 5 -48.37 -50.10 -9.10
N LEU A 6 -48.11 -49.51 -7.93
CA LEU A 6 -48.92 -49.49 -6.67
C LEU A 6 -48.05 -48.84 -5.55
N ARG A 7 -48.39 -47.68 -4.91
CA ARG A 7 -49.34 -47.40 -3.78
C ARG A 7 -49.13 -48.33 -2.56
N SER A 8 -49.26 -47.96 -1.27
CA SER A 8 -49.44 -46.74 -0.45
C SER A 8 -49.66 -47.19 1.03
N HIS A 9 -49.73 -46.26 2.01
CA HIS A 9 -50.23 -46.36 3.42
C HIS A 9 -49.17 -46.61 4.52
N ARG A 10 -49.16 -46.02 5.72
CA ARG A 10 -50.19 -45.39 6.61
C ARG A 10 -49.51 -44.51 7.70
N ARG A 11 -50.27 -43.56 8.29
CA ARG A 11 -49.90 -42.59 9.38
C ARG A 11 -49.86 -43.23 10.81
N PRO A 12 -49.93 -42.48 11.95
CA PRO A 12 -48.86 -41.82 12.73
C PRO A 12 -48.85 -42.24 14.23
N LYS A 13 -47.95 -41.71 15.09
CA LYS A 13 -48.13 -41.73 16.56
C LYS A 13 -47.76 -40.39 17.22
N ARG A 14 -48.69 -39.90 18.06
CA ARG A 14 -48.60 -38.78 19.02
C ARG A 14 -47.99 -39.26 20.35
N ALA A 15 -47.32 -38.36 21.08
CA ALA A 15 -47.27 -38.32 22.55
C ALA A 15 -47.02 -36.85 22.99
N ARG A 16 -48.02 -36.09 23.42
CA ARG A 16 -48.57 -35.84 24.78
C ARG A 16 -47.72 -34.92 25.67
N ARG A 17 -48.29 -33.73 25.94
CA ARG A 17 -47.89 -32.68 26.89
C ARG A 17 -48.07 -33.15 28.34
N ILE A 18 -47.22 -32.66 29.25
CA ILE A 18 -47.56 -32.34 30.65
C ILE A 18 -46.81 -31.05 31.01
N GLY A 19 -47.53 -30.04 31.51
CA GLY A 19 -46.95 -28.83 32.09
C GLY A 19 -47.02 -28.86 33.61
N PHE A 20 -46.24 -28.01 34.28
CA PHE A 20 -46.52 -27.55 35.64
C PHE A 20 -45.95 -26.15 35.86
N THR A 21 -46.81 -25.31 36.45
CA THR A 21 -46.65 -23.89 36.78
C THR A 21 -46.30 -23.76 38.27
N LEU A 22 -45.39 -22.86 38.65
CA LEU A 22 -45.29 -22.18 39.98
C LEU A 22 -44.06 -21.24 39.94
N VAL A 23 -43.95 -20.05 40.52
CA VAL A 23 -44.86 -19.08 41.15
C VAL A 23 -44.10 -17.73 41.17
N MET A 24 -44.82 -16.63 40.98
CA MET A 24 -44.34 -15.26 41.16
C MET A 24 -44.25 -14.93 42.66
N ALA A 25 -43.10 -14.42 43.11
CA ALA A 25 -42.98 -13.65 44.35
C ALA A 25 -42.31 -12.31 44.03
N THR A 26 -43.08 -11.26 44.26
CA THR A 26 -42.72 -9.84 44.13
C THR A 26 -41.81 -9.40 45.27
N PHE A 27 -40.79 -8.60 44.96
CA PHE A 27 -40.19 -7.65 45.89
C PHE A 27 -39.95 -6.33 45.17
N THR A 28 -40.78 -5.34 45.48
CA THR A 28 -40.54 -3.92 45.16
C THR A 28 -39.79 -3.29 46.32
N ALA A 29 -38.57 -2.82 46.05
CA ALA A 29 -37.91 -1.78 46.83
C ALA A 29 -37.20 -0.83 45.86
N THR A 30 -37.79 0.34 45.68
CA THR A 30 -37.27 1.49 44.97
C THR A 30 -36.11 2.11 45.76
N VAL A 31 -34.93 2.19 45.15
CA VAL A 31 -33.97 3.29 45.40
C VAL A 31 -33.61 3.87 44.05
N ALA A 32 -33.93 5.16 43.88
CA ALA A 32 -33.63 5.97 42.73
C ALA A 32 -32.12 6.13 42.58
N GLY A 33 -31.59 5.60 41.49
CA GLY A 33 -30.27 5.93 40.96
C GLY A 33 -30.41 6.03 39.46
N VAL A 34 -30.78 7.21 38.95
CA VAL A 34 -30.69 7.52 37.52
C VAL A 34 -29.20 7.55 37.22
N ALA A 35 -28.61 6.41 36.86
CA ALA A 35 -27.37 6.41 36.11
C ALA A 35 -27.74 6.98 34.74
N LEU A 36 -27.53 8.29 34.58
CA LEU A 36 -27.35 8.87 33.26
C LEU A 36 -26.12 8.16 32.68
N VAL A 37 -26.35 7.04 31.99
CA VAL A 37 -25.37 6.57 31.02
C VAL A 37 -25.41 7.64 29.95
N ALA A 38 -24.56 8.66 30.12
CA ALA A 38 -24.14 9.47 29.00
C ALA A 38 -23.68 8.45 27.97
N SER A 39 -24.48 8.29 26.92
CA SER A 39 -24.03 7.63 25.71
C SER A 39 -22.85 8.48 25.28
N ILE A 40 -21.65 8.05 25.65
CA ILE A 40 -20.45 8.52 24.99
C ILE A 40 -20.76 8.23 23.52
N PRO A 41 -20.82 9.23 22.63
CA PRO A 41 -20.89 8.92 21.22
C PRO A 41 -19.70 8.01 20.99
N SER A 42 -19.94 6.73 20.66
CA SER A 42 -18.90 5.91 20.05
C SER A 42 -18.36 6.79 18.94
N ALA A 43 -17.09 7.20 19.06
CA ALA A 43 -16.47 8.04 18.06
C ALA A 43 -16.78 7.39 16.71
N SER A 44 -17.57 8.10 15.91
CA SER A 44 -17.84 7.72 14.53
C SER A 44 -16.50 7.52 13.85
N ALA A 45 -16.42 6.50 12.99
CA ALA A 45 -15.24 6.10 12.25
C ALA A 45 -14.37 7.29 11.86
N LYS A 46 -13.14 7.35 12.38
CA LYS A 46 -12.10 8.19 11.79
C LYS A 46 -11.66 7.46 10.53
N GLU A 47 -11.79 8.11 9.38
CA GLU A 47 -11.34 7.63 8.07
C GLU A 47 -10.04 6.84 8.18
N LEU A 48 -10.01 5.64 7.62
CA LEU A 48 -8.74 4.99 7.30
C LEU A 48 -8.10 5.92 6.26
N TYR A 49 -7.18 6.79 6.67
CA TYR A 49 -6.47 7.70 5.76
C TYR A 49 -5.77 6.97 4.60
N SER A 50 -5.63 5.64 4.70
CA SER A 50 -5.12 4.79 3.63
C SER A 50 -6.15 4.46 2.55
N GLU A 51 -7.44 4.23 2.83
CA GLU A 51 -8.40 3.84 1.77
C GLU A 51 -9.16 5.05 1.21
N LEU A 52 -8.83 5.44 -0.02
CA LEU A 52 -9.46 6.58 -0.69
C LEU A 52 -10.73 6.14 -1.44
N TYR A 53 -10.64 5.02 -2.16
CA TYR A 53 -11.75 4.48 -2.94
C TYR A 53 -11.67 2.96 -3.03
N ALA A 54 -12.83 2.30 -2.92
CA ALA A 54 -12.97 0.87 -3.20
C ALA A 54 -14.24 0.63 -4.05
N GLU A 55 -14.10 -0.13 -5.12
CA GLU A 55 -15.21 -0.56 -5.98
C GLU A 55 -14.96 -1.99 -6.47
N GLY A 56 -15.78 -2.91 -5.98
CA GLY A 56 -15.68 -4.32 -6.34
C GLY A 56 -16.23 -4.63 -7.73
N PHE A 57 -17.17 -3.84 -8.25
CA PHE A 57 -17.95 -4.11 -9.47
C PHE A 57 -18.73 -5.44 -9.45
N HIS A 58 -18.90 -6.06 -8.28
CA HIS A 58 -19.60 -7.32 -8.11
C HIS A 58 -21.13 -7.18 -8.11
N GLY A 59 -21.64 -5.98 -7.84
CA GLY A 59 -23.06 -5.67 -7.68
C GLY A 59 -23.78 -5.35 -8.99
N THR A 60 -25.04 -4.94 -8.85
CA THR A 60 -25.93 -4.55 -9.98
C THR A 60 -25.87 -3.06 -10.30
N SER A 61 -25.10 -2.27 -9.55
CA SER A 61 -24.94 -0.83 -9.70
C SER A 61 -23.64 -0.36 -9.02
N THR A 62 -23.09 0.75 -9.48
CA THR A 62 -22.01 1.48 -8.80
C THR A 62 -22.57 2.63 -7.97
N SER A 63 -21.70 3.24 -7.14
CA SER A 63 -21.97 4.56 -6.57
C SER A 63 -22.29 5.58 -7.67
N ALA A 64 -23.33 6.38 -7.44
CA ALA A 64 -23.79 7.37 -8.42
C ALA A 64 -22.69 8.41 -8.72
N ASP A 65 -22.47 8.65 -10.01
CA ASP A 65 -21.56 9.66 -10.57
C ASP A 65 -20.08 9.53 -10.13
N LEU A 66 -19.71 8.38 -9.56
CA LEU A 66 -18.32 8.11 -9.15
C LEU A 66 -17.42 7.78 -10.35
N TRP A 67 -18.00 7.14 -11.36
CA TRP A 67 -17.26 6.63 -12.52
C TRP A 67 -17.81 7.18 -13.82
N ASN A 68 -16.93 7.75 -14.63
CA ASN A 68 -17.23 8.19 -15.98
C ASN A 68 -16.79 7.12 -16.97
N ALA A 69 -17.74 6.45 -17.61
CA ALA A 69 -17.47 5.51 -18.70
C ALA A 69 -17.55 6.20 -20.06
N SER A 70 -16.70 5.77 -21.00
CA SER A 70 -16.78 6.19 -22.39
C SER A 70 -16.43 5.06 -23.35
N SER A 71 -16.91 5.16 -24.59
CA SER A 71 -16.52 4.28 -25.69
C SER A 71 -16.49 5.06 -27.00
N PRO A 72 -15.36 5.72 -27.32
CA PRO A 72 -15.22 6.45 -28.57
C PRO A 72 -15.35 5.51 -29.78
N GLY A 73 -16.01 5.95 -30.84
CA GLY A 73 -16.09 5.19 -32.10
C GLY A 73 -17.22 4.14 -32.16
N GLY A 74 -18.09 4.07 -31.15
CA GLY A 74 -19.31 3.24 -31.19
C GLY A 74 -19.10 1.77 -30.81
N GLY A 75 -17.99 1.44 -30.14
CA GLY A 75 -17.77 0.10 -29.55
C GLY A 75 -18.58 -0.14 -28.29
N HIS A 76 -18.41 -1.31 -27.68
CA HIS A 76 -18.98 -1.67 -26.39
C HIS A 76 -18.71 -0.59 -25.34
N ALA A 77 -19.77 -0.07 -24.73
CA ALA A 77 -19.64 0.84 -23.60
C ALA A 77 -19.31 0.05 -22.33
N PRO A 78 -18.35 0.49 -21.49
CA PRO A 78 -18.06 -0.20 -20.25
C PRO A 78 -19.30 -0.42 -19.39
N CYS A 79 -19.45 -1.62 -18.86
CA CYS A 79 -20.72 -2.08 -18.31
C CYS A 79 -20.58 -3.11 -17.18
N LEU A 80 -21.59 -3.15 -16.31
CA LEU A 80 -21.67 -4.08 -15.20
C LEU A 80 -22.27 -5.42 -15.66
N THR A 81 -21.51 -6.50 -15.47
CA THR A 81 -21.92 -7.83 -15.95
C THR A 81 -23.01 -8.48 -15.10
N ALA A 82 -23.18 -8.04 -13.85
CA ALA A 82 -24.26 -8.50 -12.97
C ALA A 82 -25.52 -7.62 -13.02
N ALA A 83 -25.48 -6.48 -13.72
CA ALA A 83 -26.59 -5.54 -13.77
C ALA A 83 -27.62 -5.90 -14.85
N THR A 84 -28.84 -5.40 -14.65
CA THR A 84 -29.95 -5.43 -15.62
C THR A 84 -30.31 -4.01 -16.01
N ALA A 85 -30.57 -3.75 -17.29
CA ALA A 85 -31.04 -2.44 -17.73
C ALA A 85 -32.52 -2.20 -17.32
N PRO A 86 -32.89 -0.95 -16.95
CA PRO A 86 -32.02 0.20 -16.71
C PRO A 86 -31.33 0.10 -15.34
N THR A 87 -30.11 0.63 -15.24
CA THR A 87 -29.41 0.81 -13.95
C THR A 87 -29.87 2.11 -13.27
N PRO A 88 -29.66 2.27 -11.95
CA PRO A 88 -29.96 3.52 -11.24
C PRO A 88 -29.24 4.73 -11.87
N PRO A 89 -29.83 5.94 -11.82
CA PRO A 89 -29.17 7.16 -12.30
C PRO A 89 -27.78 7.35 -11.68
N GLY A 90 -26.81 7.73 -12.51
CA GLY A 90 -25.41 7.91 -12.12
C GLY A 90 -24.61 6.61 -11.97
N SER A 91 -25.25 5.43 -12.02
CA SER A 91 -24.54 4.15 -12.07
C SER A 91 -24.03 3.86 -13.48
N LEU A 92 -22.95 3.09 -13.57
CA LEU A 92 -22.54 2.45 -14.82
C LEU A 92 -23.69 1.61 -15.41
N PRO A 93 -23.79 1.49 -16.76
CA PRO A 93 -24.85 0.75 -17.42
C PRO A 93 -24.69 -0.77 -17.23
N ALA A 94 -25.78 -1.50 -17.46
CA ALA A 94 -25.73 -2.95 -17.59
C ALA A 94 -25.16 -3.35 -18.95
N CYS A 95 -24.45 -4.47 -19.00
CA CYS A 95 -23.98 -4.99 -20.29
C CYS A 95 -25.14 -5.34 -21.20
N ALA A 96 -24.95 -5.13 -22.51
CA ALA A 96 -25.91 -5.58 -23.51
C ALA A 96 -26.15 -7.09 -23.34
N GLU A 97 -27.40 -7.53 -23.43
CA GLU A 97 -27.80 -8.95 -23.24
C GLU A 97 -27.50 -9.54 -21.84
N GLY A 98 -27.04 -8.72 -20.89
CA GLY A 98 -26.88 -9.08 -19.49
C GLY A 98 -28.22 -9.27 -18.76
N PRO A 99 -28.18 -9.81 -17.52
CA PRO A 99 -26.98 -10.01 -16.71
C PRO A 99 -26.28 -11.32 -17.09
N TYR A 100 -24.96 -11.27 -17.23
CA TYR A 100 -24.12 -12.45 -17.39
C TYR A 100 -23.83 -13.11 -16.04
N ASP A 101 -23.82 -12.31 -14.97
CA ASP A 101 -23.46 -12.75 -13.62
C ASP A 101 -24.60 -12.54 -12.63
N ARG A 102 -24.57 -13.33 -11.55
CA ARG A 102 -25.43 -13.06 -10.39
C ARG A 102 -24.87 -11.88 -9.61
N ALA A 103 -25.74 -11.10 -8.96
CA ALA A 103 -25.31 -10.08 -8.01
C ALA A 103 -24.35 -10.66 -6.95
N GLY A 104 -23.24 -9.96 -6.71
CA GLY A 104 -22.12 -10.41 -5.87
C GLY A 104 -21.08 -11.27 -6.59
N LYS A 105 -21.24 -11.48 -7.91
CA LYS A 105 -20.30 -12.25 -8.77
C LYS A 105 -19.94 -11.53 -10.08
N GLY A 106 -20.39 -10.28 -10.24
CA GLY A 106 -20.11 -9.47 -11.43
C GLY A 106 -18.67 -8.95 -11.48
N ALA A 107 -18.38 -8.28 -12.59
CA ALA A 107 -17.20 -7.46 -12.82
C ALA A 107 -17.61 -6.26 -13.70
N LEU A 108 -16.67 -5.35 -13.92
CA LEU A 108 -16.79 -4.33 -14.95
C LEU A 108 -16.18 -4.87 -16.24
N ARG A 109 -16.98 -4.98 -17.30
CA ARG A 109 -16.47 -5.22 -18.65
C ARG A 109 -16.09 -3.91 -19.30
N LEU A 110 -14.84 -3.80 -19.74
CA LEU A 110 -14.31 -2.62 -20.44
C LEU A 110 -14.54 -2.74 -21.95
N THR A 111 -14.29 -3.91 -22.55
CA THR A 111 -14.68 -4.24 -23.93
C THR A 111 -15.20 -5.68 -24.01
N ASP A 112 -16.03 -5.96 -25.00
CA ASP A 112 -16.32 -7.33 -25.40
C ASP A 112 -15.29 -7.83 -26.44
N ASP A 113 -15.55 -8.98 -27.06
CA ASP A 113 -14.66 -9.57 -28.05
C ASP A 113 -14.96 -9.16 -29.50
N THR A 114 -15.62 -8.02 -29.70
CA THR A 114 -15.81 -7.36 -30.99
C THR A 114 -14.53 -6.64 -31.44
N GLY A 115 -14.35 -6.47 -32.75
CA GLY A 115 -13.16 -5.80 -33.31
C GLY A 115 -13.26 -4.29 -33.32
N GLN A 116 -12.10 -3.62 -33.18
CA GLN A 116 -11.95 -2.15 -33.21
C GLN A 116 -12.71 -1.42 -32.10
N GLU A 117 -12.77 -2.00 -30.91
CA GLU A 117 -13.42 -1.38 -29.75
C GLU A 117 -12.44 -0.66 -28.86
N THR A 118 -12.95 0.32 -28.09
CA THR A 118 -12.24 0.89 -26.95
C THR A 118 -13.23 1.30 -25.89
N GLY A 119 -13.05 0.80 -24.67
CA GLY A 119 -13.79 1.25 -23.50
C GLY A 119 -12.85 1.94 -22.52
N SER A 120 -13.31 3.00 -21.87
CA SER A 120 -12.60 3.61 -20.75
C SER A 120 -13.49 3.88 -19.56
N LEU A 121 -12.88 3.81 -18.39
CA LEU A 121 -13.44 4.15 -17.10
C LEU A 121 -12.52 5.16 -16.42
N LEU A 122 -13.06 6.28 -15.96
CA LEU A 122 -12.31 7.30 -15.23
C LEU A 122 -13.00 7.61 -13.91
N LEU A 123 -12.25 7.58 -12.81
CA LEU A 123 -12.74 8.05 -11.52
C LEU A 123 -13.05 9.55 -11.62
N ALA A 124 -14.27 9.95 -11.26
CA ALA A 124 -14.70 11.36 -11.38
C ALA A 124 -13.94 12.29 -10.42
N ARG A 125 -13.58 11.77 -9.24
CA ARG A 125 -13.01 12.56 -8.16
C ARG A 125 -11.48 12.68 -8.30
N PRO A 126 -10.92 13.89 -8.13
CA PRO A 126 -9.48 14.07 -8.04
C PRO A 126 -8.92 13.42 -6.78
N ILE A 127 -7.64 13.04 -6.84
CA ILE A 127 -6.88 12.43 -5.76
C ILE A 127 -5.58 13.21 -5.58
N PRO A 128 -5.31 13.76 -4.37
CA PRO A 128 -4.01 14.35 -4.06
C PRO A 128 -2.86 13.35 -4.20
N THR A 129 -1.72 13.81 -4.71
CA THR A 129 -0.53 12.95 -4.93
C THR A 129 0.58 13.16 -3.90
N ASP A 130 0.41 14.09 -2.97
CA ASP A 130 1.39 14.44 -1.93
C ASP A 130 1.76 13.26 -1.01
N ARG A 131 0.82 12.32 -0.83
CA ARG A 131 1.02 11.08 -0.06
C ARG A 131 1.47 9.88 -0.88
N GLY A 132 1.58 10.02 -2.20
CA GLY A 132 1.72 8.89 -3.12
C GLY A 132 0.47 8.00 -3.12
N LEU A 133 0.38 7.10 -4.09
CA LEU A 133 -0.78 6.25 -4.31
C LEU A 133 -0.38 4.79 -4.51
N THR A 134 -1.18 3.87 -3.97
CA THR A 134 -1.19 2.45 -4.32
C THR A 134 -2.56 2.13 -4.92
N VAL A 135 -2.58 1.50 -6.10
CA VAL A 135 -3.81 1.03 -6.74
C VAL A 135 -3.72 -0.47 -6.93
N GLU A 136 -4.67 -1.19 -6.36
CA GLU A 136 -4.84 -2.62 -6.56
C GLU A 136 -6.11 -2.92 -7.35
N PHE A 137 -6.05 -3.94 -8.20
CA PHE A 137 -7.21 -4.42 -8.93
C PHE A 137 -7.01 -5.83 -9.46
N ASP A 138 -8.12 -6.49 -9.73
CA ASP A 138 -8.14 -7.70 -10.51
C ASP A 138 -8.43 -7.38 -11.96
N MET A 139 -7.70 -8.04 -12.87
CA MET A 139 -7.97 -7.99 -14.29
C MET A 139 -8.16 -9.38 -14.88
N TYR A 140 -8.91 -9.42 -15.97
CA TYR A 140 -9.30 -10.63 -16.67
C TYR A 140 -9.25 -10.38 -18.18
N MET A 141 -8.55 -11.28 -18.89
CA MET A 141 -8.48 -11.26 -20.36
C MET A 141 -8.68 -12.69 -20.89
N TRP A 142 -9.72 -12.88 -21.71
CA TRP A 142 -10.05 -14.21 -22.25
C TRP A 142 -10.91 -14.13 -23.51
N GLY A 143 -11.15 -15.29 -24.12
CA GLY A 143 -11.99 -15.42 -25.31
C GLY A 143 -11.43 -14.71 -26.54
N GLY A 144 -12.34 -14.35 -27.44
CA GLY A 144 -12.07 -13.58 -28.65
C GLY A 144 -11.32 -14.30 -29.76
N THR A 145 -10.97 -13.52 -30.78
CA THR A 145 -10.37 -14.01 -32.02
C THR A 145 -8.87 -13.72 -32.05
N LYS A 146 -8.08 -14.73 -32.44
CA LYS A 146 -6.63 -14.59 -32.58
C LYS A 146 -6.27 -14.00 -33.94
N TYR A 147 -5.35 -13.03 -33.97
CA TYR A 147 -4.69 -12.55 -35.18
C TYR A 147 -3.26 -13.09 -35.26
N THR A 148 -2.83 -13.45 -36.46
CA THR A 148 -1.51 -14.06 -36.71
C THR A 148 -0.60 -13.09 -37.45
N ASP A 149 0.53 -12.74 -36.84
CA ASP A 149 1.62 -12.00 -37.48
C ASP A 149 2.97 -12.74 -37.33
N SER A 150 4.07 -12.05 -37.62
CA SER A 150 5.43 -12.59 -37.49
C SER A 150 5.84 -13.02 -36.07
N ASN A 151 5.09 -12.63 -35.05
CA ASN A 151 5.29 -12.94 -33.64
C ASN A 151 4.28 -14.01 -33.13
N GLY A 152 3.47 -14.58 -34.01
CA GLY A 152 2.56 -15.71 -33.73
C GLY A 152 1.08 -15.33 -33.69
N SER A 153 0.25 -16.36 -33.48
CA SER A 153 -1.22 -16.24 -33.37
C SER A 153 -1.61 -15.94 -31.92
N ARG A 154 -2.19 -14.77 -31.65
CA ARG A 154 -2.58 -14.31 -30.31
C ARG A 154 -3.88 -13.51 -30.36
N ALA A 155 -4.61 -13.53 -29.27
CA ALA A 155 -5.76 -12.65 -29.05
C ALA A 155 -5.27 -11.27 -28.54
N GLY A 156 -6.16 -10.31 -28.31
CA GLY A 156 -5.73 -8.95 -27.98
C GLY A 156 -6.84 -7.92 -27.79
N ASP A 157 -6.50 -6.64 -27.56
CA ASP A 157 -5.12 -6.13 -27.49
C ASP A 157 -4.59 -6.04 -26.05
N GLY A 158 -5.43 -5.64 -25.10
CA GLY A 158 -5.09 -5.57 -23.69
C GLY A 158 -5.84 -4.50 -22.90
N ILE A 159 -5.39 -4.30 -21.64
CA ILE A 159 -5.91 -3.31 -20.70
C ILE A 159 -4.81 -2.29 -20.42
N SER A 160 -5.15 -1.01 -20.28
CA SER A 160 -4.30 0.02 -19.68
C SER A 160 -4.89 0.52 -18.37
N PHE A 161 -4.04 0.63 -17.35
CA PHE A 161 -4.25 1.51 -16.20
C PHE A 161 -3.59 2.86 -16.52
N TYR A 162 -4.20 3.97 -16.14
CA TYR A 162 -3.60 5.28 -16.39
C TYR A 162 -3.90 6.31 -15.32
N VAL A 163 -3.01 7.30 -15.29
CA VAL A 163 -3.10 8.50 -14.45
C VAL A 163 -3.14 9.72 -15.35
N VAL A 164 -4.13 10.58 -15.12
CA VAL A 164 -4.29 11.85 -15.82
C VAL A 164 -4.30 12.99 -14.80
N ASP A 165 -3.82 14.15 -15.22
CA ASP A 165 -3.98 15.42 -14.52
C ASP A 165 -5.47 15.72 -14.29
N ALA A 166 -5.86 15.97 -13.04
CA ALA A 166 -7.25 16.22 -12.66
C ALA A 166 -7.83 17.51 -13.25
N ASP A 167 -6.98 18.50 -13.55
CA ASP A 167 -7.40 19.77 -14.15
C ASP A 167 -7.81 19.61 -15.62
N ARG A 168 -7.55 18.44 -16.21
CA ARG A 168 -7.84 18.16 -17.62
C ARG A 168 -9.18 17.46 -17.73
N SER A 169 -10.07 18.05 -18.53
CA SER A 169 -11.44 17.59 -18.74
C SER A 169 -11.50 16.60 -19.92
N GLN A 170 -11.11 15.34 -19.71
CA GLN A 170 -11.40 14.30 -20.69
C GLN A 170 -11.86 13.01 -20.03
N THR A 171 -13.03 12.52 -20.44
CA THR A 171 -13.60 11.22 -20.06
C THR A 171 -13.46 10.18 -21.17
N ALA A 172 -13.15 10.63 -22.40
CA ALA A 172 -13.00 9.79 -23.57
C ALA A 172 -11.71 8.96 -23.51
N ALA A 173 -11.78 7.70 -23.93
CA ALA A 173 -10.58 6.89 -24.15
C ALA A 173 -9.66 7.50 -25.24
N GLY A 174 -8.38 7.14 -25.19
CA GLY A 174 -7.43 7.34 -26.28
C GLY A 174 -7.70 6.40 -27.47
N GLU A 175 -6.68 6.23 -28.31
CA GLU A 175 -6.78 5.47 -29.56
C GLU A 175 -6.95 3.94 -29.35
N PRO A 176 -7.69 3.25 -30.24
CA PRO A 176 -7.93 1.81 -30.16
C PRO A 176 -6.70 0.95 -30.51
N GLY A 177 -6.85 -0.36 -30.35
CA GLY A 177 -5.88 -1.38 -30.74
C GLY A 177 -4.57 -1.26 -29.98
N GLY A 178 -3.45 -1.09 -30.71
CA GLY A 178 -2.11 -1.07 -30.10
C GLY A 178 -1.83 0.07 -29.13
N ALA A 179 -2.71 1.08 -29.05
CA ALA A 179 -2.62 2.19 -28.11
C ALA A 179 -3.34 1.92 -26.76
N LEU A 180 -4.07 0.81 -26.65
CA LEU A 180 -4.79 0.37 -25.43
C LEU A 180 -5.70 1.43 -24.81
N GLY A 181 -6.22 2.36 -25.62
CA GLY A 181 -7.03 3.48 -25.13
C GLY A 181 -6.26 4.49 -24.26
N TYR A 182 -4.92 4.41 -24.18
CA TYR A 182 -4.10 5.35 -23.41
C TYR A 182 -3.52 6.48 -24.26
N LYS A 183 -2.87 6.15 -25.37
CA LYS A 183 -2.29 7.17 -26.25
C LYS A 183 -3.41 8.00 -26.87
N GLY A 184 -3.32 9.33 -26.75
CA GLY A 184 -4.36 10.27 -27.19
C GLY A 184 -5.21 10.84 -26.05
N LEU A 185 -5.04 10.35 -24.81
CA LEU A 185 -5.62 10.98 -23.62
C LEU A 185 -4.95 12.33 -23.35
N ALA A 186 -5.73 13.40 -23.33
CA ALA A 186 -5.28 14.71 -22.88
C ALA A 186 -5.02 14.69 -21.37
N GLY A 187 -3.93 15.32 -20.94
CA GLY A 187 -3.54 15.33 -19.53
C GLY A 187 -2.94 14.03 -19.02
N ALA A 188 -2.67 13.05 -19.88
CA ALA A 188 -2.02 11.82 -19.47
C ALA A 188 -0.68 12.12 -18.79
N PHE A 189 -0.47 11.57 -17.60
CA PHE A 189 0.79 11.62 -16.87
C PHE A 189 1.58 10.32 -17.06
N ALA A 190 0.94 9.17 -16.81
CA ALA A 190 1.55 7.85 -16.97
C ALA A 190 0.51 6.78 -17.28
N GLY A 191 0.91 5.76 -18.03
CA GLY A 191 0.06 4.64 -18.42
C GLY A 191 0.80 3.31 -18.31
N VAL A 192 0.13 2.30 -17.74
CA VAL A 192 0.62 0.93 -17.61
C VAL A 192 -0.25 0.04 -18.47
N GLY A 193 0.29 -0.45 -19.58
CA GLY A 193 -0.40 -1.37 -20.47
C GLY A 193 -0.06 -2.82 -20.17
N PHE A 194 -1.09 -3.62 -19.91
CA PHE A 194 -1.06 -5.08 -19.83
C PHE A 194 -1.36 -5.60 -21.24
N ASP A 195 -0.30 -5.73 -22.02
CA ASP A 195 -0.30 -5.85 -23.47
C ASP A 195 -0.20 -7.31 -23.92
N GLN A 196 -1.35 -7.88 -24.28
CA GLN A 196 -1.49 -9.26 -24.74
C GLN A 196 -0.90 -9.42 -26.14
N PHE A 197 -1.22 -8.50 -27.06
CA PHE A 197 -0.82 -8.60 -28.45
C PHE A 197 0.63 -8.14 -28.70
N GLY A 198 1.05 -7.07 -28.02
CA GLY A 198 2.42 -6.57 -27.97
C GLY A 198 2.64 -5.18 -28.57
N ASN A 199 1.59 -4.52 -29.06
CA ASN A 199 1.74 -3.25 -29.79
C ASN A 199 1.88 -2.03 -28.89
N PHE A 200 1.62 -2.13 -27.59
CA PHE A 200 1.81 -1.04 -26.65
C PHE A 200 3.30 -0.73 -26.41
N SER A 201 4.21 -1.64 -26.76
CA SER A 201 5.66 -1.37 -26.86
C SER A 201 6.08 -0.66 -28.15
N ASN A 202 5.20 -0.51 -29.14
CA ASN A 202 5.55 -0.11 -30.49
C ASN A 202 5.26 1.38 -30.73
N PRO A 203 6.26 2.21 -31.10
CA PRO A 203 6.05 3.64 -31.34
C PRO A 203 5.13 3.95 -32.51
N ARG A 204 4.89 2.97 -33.39
CA ARG A 204 3.88 3.11 -34.45
C ARG A 204 2.48 3.35 -33.90
N TRP A 205 2.17 2.82 -32.71
CA TRP A 205 0.82 2.80 -32.16
C TRP A 205 0.71 3.60 -30.86
N ALA A 206 1.68 3.46 -29.96
CA ALA A 206 1.53 3.91 -28.58
C ALA A 206 2.37 5.14 -28.20
N GLY A 207 2.89 5.90 -29.18
CA GLY A 207 3.60 7.16 -28.95
C GLY A 207 5.07 7.10 -29.34
N VAL A 208 5.93 7.88 -28.68
CA VAL A 208 7.36 7.95 -29.06
C VAL A 208 8.20 6.86 -28.37
N GLY A 209 9.22 6.38 -29.07
CA GLY A 209 10.15 5.39 -28.55
C GLY A 209 9.58 3.97 -28.34
N GLY A 210 10.49 3.04 -28.08
CA GLY A 210 10.18 1.64 -27.87
C GLY A 210 11.36 0.88 -27.26
N PRO A 211 11.24 -0.44 -27.06
CA PRO A 211 12.30 -1.25 -26.48
C PRO A 211 13.59 -1.21 -27.32
N ARG A 212 14.72 -1.54 -26.71
CA ARG A 212 16.03 -1.59 -27.40
C ARG A 212 15.92 -2.41 -28.69
N GLY A 213 16.41 -1.83 -29.79
CA GLY A 213 16.35 -2.42 -31.13
C GLY A 213 15.08 -2.09 -31.92
N CYS A 214 14.13 -1.35 -31.34
CA CYS A 214 12.98 -0.82 -32.06
C CYS A 214 13.36 0.42 -32.90
N PRO A 215 13.10 0.45 -34.22
CA PRO A 215 13.27 1.66 -35.03
C PRO A 215 12.34 2.79 -34.59
N ALA A 216 12.73 4.04 -34.84
CA ALA A 216 11.95 5.21 -34.44
C ALA A 216 10.52 5.23 -35.05
N GLY A 217 10.35 4.75 -36.29
CA GLY A 217 9.05 4.63 -36.95
C GLY A 217 8.26 3.37 -36.57
N GLY A 218 8.78 2.55 -35.66
CA GLY A 218 8.17 1.29 -35.23
C GLY A 218 8.33 0.16 -36.23
N GLY A 219 7.46 -0.85 -36.08
CA GLY A 219 7.43 -2.06 -36.92
C GLY A 219 7.17 -3.33 -36.11
N ASN A 220 6.96 -4.46 -36.79
CA ASN A 220 6.57 -5.71 -36.11
C ASN A 220 7.63 -6.21 -35.12
N ALA A 221 8.91 -5.89 -35.35
CA ALA A 221 10.02 -6.20 -34.46
C ALA A 221 10.00 -5.40 -33.14
N CYS A 222 9.16 -4.37 -33.02
CA CYS A 222 8.96 -3.61 -31.78
C CYS A 222 7.88 -4.21 -30.88
N ALA A 223 7.02 -5.08 -31.43
CA ALA A 223 5.95 -5.68 -30.64
C ALA A 223 6.53 -6.60 -29.56
N ARG A 224 6.04 -6.48 -28.32
CA ARG A 224 6.43 -7.31 -27.17
C ARG A 224 5.18 -7.94 -26.58
N PRO A 225 4.73 -9.09 -27.10
CA PRO A 225 3.51 -9.74 -26.62
C PRO A 225 3.70 -10.26 -25.21
N ASN A 226 2.59 -10.43 -24.49
CA ASN A 226 2.58 -10.87 -23.10
C ASN A 226 3.51 -10.00 -22.23
N SER A 227 3.33 -8.69 -22.30
CA SER A 227 4.20 -7.76 -21.58
C SER A 227 3.42 -6.70 -20.83
N VAL A 228 4.05 -6.20 -19.78
CA VAL A 228 3.58 -5.00 -19.08
C VAL A 228 4.53 -3.87 -19.44
N VAL A 229 3.97 -2.76 -19.91
CA VAL A 229 4.71 -1.64 -20.50
C VAL A 229 4.26 -0.34 -19.86
N VAL A 230 5.21 0.48 -19.44
CA VAL A 230 4.97 1.81 -18.88
C VAL A 230 5.26 2.86 -19.94
N ARG A 231 4.34 3.80 -20.10
CA ARG A 231 4.40 4.95 -20.99
C ARG A 231 4.28 6.25 -20.20
N GLY A 232 5.00 7.28 -20.63
CA GLY A 232 4.98 8.61 -20.04
C GLY A 232 3.84 9.48 -20.54
N SER A 233 3.93 10.77 -20.20
CA SER A 233 2.88 11.78 -20.34
C SER A 233 2.54 12.17 -21.79
N GLU A 234 1.40 12.85 -21.95
CA GLU A 234 1.00 13.50 -23.21
C GLU A 234 2.11 14.44 -23.72
N SER A 235 2.68 15.27 -22.85
CA SER A 235 3.74 16.23 -23.22
C SER A 235 5.04 15.55 -23.65
N ALA A 236 5.28 14.34 -23.13
CA ALA A 236 6.38 13.48 -23.57
C ALA A 236 6.07 12.72 -24.87
N GLY A 237 4.90 12.92 -25.48
CA GLY A 237 4.45 12.16 -26.63
C GLY A 237 4.18 10.69 -26.32
N TYR A 238 3.73 10.39 -25.09
CA TYR A 238 3.50 9.03 -24.59
C TYR A 238 4.75 8.15 -24.71
N ALA A 239 5.89 8.70 -24.26
CA ALA A 239 7.19 8.07 -24.41
C ALA A 239 7.24 6.69 -23.75
N TYR A 240 7.81 5.69 -24.45
CA TYR A 240 8.12 4.40 -23.86
C TYR A 240 9.10 4.57 -22.71
N ALA A 241 8.70 4.17 -21.50
CA ALA A 241 9.51 4.30 -20.29
C ALA A 241 10.16 2.99 -19.88
N SER A 242 9.38 1.91 -19.88
CA SER A 242 9.82 0.56 -19.50
C SER A 242 8.90 -0.49 -20.10
N GLY A 243 9.38 -1.72 -20.22
CA GLY A 243 8.54 -2.84 -20.58
C GLY A 243 9.19 -4.17 -20.29
N ARG A 244 8.41 -5.09 -19.72
CA ARG A 244 8.87 -6.41 -19.31
C ARG A 244 7.91 -7.48 -19.82
N ARG A 245 8.43 -8.45 -20.56
CA ARG A 245 7.69 -9.66 -20.92
C ARG A 245 7.52 -10.52 -19.67
N LEU A 246 6.31 -11.01 -19.46
CA LEU A 246 6.00 -11.85 -18.31
C LEU A 246 6.34 -13.31 -18.57
N ASN A 247 6.62 -14.03 -17.49
CA ASN A 247 6.89 -15.47 -17.52
C ASN A 247 5.60 -16.30 -17.61
N HIS A 248 4.47 -15.71 -17.21
CA HIS A 248 3.15 -16.31 -17.28
C HIS A 248 2.24 -15.47 -18.21
N PRO A 249 1.26 -16.09 -18.89
CA PRO A 249 0.33 -15.37 -19.76
C PRO A 249 -0.51 -14.33 -19.01
N LEU A 250 -0.72 -13.16 -19.64
CA LEU A 250 -1.67 -12.12 -19.24
C LEU A 250 -3.12 -12.48 -19.56
N ASP A 251 -3.32 -13.37 -20.54
CA ASP A 251 -4.61 -13.82 -21.02
C ASP A 251 -4.77 -15.33 -20.92
N THR A 252 -6.01 -15.78 -20.88
CA THR A 252 -6.35 -17.20 -20.95
C THR A 252 -7.50 -17.36 -21.95
N PRO A 253 -7.24 -17.37 -23.28
CA PRO A 253 -8.29 -17.33 -24.30
C PRO A 253 -9.33 -18.43 -24.16
N GLU A 254 -8.92 -19.60 -23.70
CA GLU A 254 -9.76 -20.78 -23.52
C GLU A 254 -10.50 -20.81 -22.17
N ALA A 255 -10.38 -19.78 -21.32
CA ALA A 255 -11.06 -19.72 -20.04
C ALA A 255 -12.58 -19.58 -20.20
N ASP A 256 -13.32 -20.38 -19.44
CA ASP A 256 -14.77 -20.35 -19.32
C ASP A 256 -15.25 -19.64 -18.04
N THR A 257 -14.33 -19.30 -17.13
CA THR A 257 -14.61 -18.58 -15.90
C THR A 257 -13.49 -17.58 -15.58
N ARG A 258 -13.85 -16.45 -14.94
CA ARG A 258 -12.90 -15.42 -14.49
C ARG A 258 -11.80 -15.95 -13.58
N LYS A 259 -12.06 -17.02 -12.82
CA LYS A 259 -11.06 -17.64 -11.92
C LYS A 259 -9.77 -18.01 -12.68
N TYR A 260 -9.87 -18.56 -13.88
CA TYR A 260 -8.71 -18.99 -14.66
C TYR A 260 -8.07 -17.88 -15.50
N ALA A 261 -8.74 -16.74 -15.63
CA ALA A 261 -8.25 -15.56 -16.33
C ALA A 261 -7.77 -14.45 -15.37
N ARG A 262 -7.86 -14.66 -14.05
CA ARG A 262 -7.55 -13.64 -13.03
C ARG A 262 -6.06 -13.35 -12.98
N ARG A 263 -5.72 -12.07 -12.99
CA ARG A 263 -4.44 -11.56 -12.54
C ARG A 263 -4.72 -10.43 -11.55
N HIS A 264 -4.02 -10.45 -10.44
CA HIS A 264 -4.11 -9.40 -9.44
C HIS A 264 -2.92 -8.46 -9.61
N VAL A 265 -3.19 -7.16 -9.68
CA VAL A 265 -2.22 -6.13 -10.04
C VAL A 265 -2.11 -5.11 -8.92
N LEU A 266 -0.88 -4.68 -8.64
CA LEU A 266 -0.58 -3.53 -7.79
C LEU A 266 0.24 -2.52 -8.61
N VAL A 267 -0.21 -1.27 -8.64
CA VAL A 267 0.51 -0.13 -9.21
C VAL A 267 0.76 0.90 -8.11
N GLY A 268 2.03 1.19 -7.84
CA GLY A 268 2.44 2.23 -6.89
C GLY A 268 2.99 3.47 -7.61
N ILE A 269 2.64 4.66 -7.15
CA ILE A 269 3.20 5.94 -7.61
C ILE A 269 3.59 6.77 -6.38
N GLY A 270 4.88 6.97 -6.16
CA GLY A 270 5.36 7.82 -5.09
C GLY A 270 5.15 9.30 -5.39
N ALA A 271 5.08 10.13 -4.35
CA ALA A 271 5.06 11.60 -4.47
C ALA A 271 6.32 12.15 -5.19
N ASP A 272 7.40 11.35 -5.24
CA ASP A 272 8.63 11.63 -5.99
C ASP A 272 8.59 11.17 -7.47
N SER A 273 7.40 10.84 -8.00
CA SER A 273 7.18 10.33 -9.36
C SER A 273 7.81 8.97 -9.67
N ARG A 274 8.14 8.17 -8.65
CA ARG A 274 8.61 6.78 -8.86
C ARG A 274 7.46 5.80 -8.93
N MET A 275 7.46 4.99 -9.99
CA MET A 275 6.44 3.98 -10.24
C MET A 275 6.93 2.56 -9.99
N ASP A 276 6.07 1.75 -9.39
CA ASP A 276 6.22 0.31 -9.20
C ASP A 276 5.02 -0.42 -9.81
N VAL A 277 5.25 -1.59 -10.40
CA VAL A 277 4.18 -2.44 -10.94
C VAL A 277 4.48 -3.89 -10.59
N LEU A 278 3.54 -4.53 -9.89
CA LEU A 278 3.60 -5.93 -9.51
C LEU A 278 2.37 -6.65 -10.05
N ILE A 279 2.55 -7.92 -10.41
CA ILE A 279 1.46 -8.77 -10.89
C ILE A 279 1.53 -10.14 -10.22
N ARG A 280 0.39 -10.66 -9.80
CA ARG A 280 0.23 -12.00 -9.25
C ARG A 280 -0.73 -12.78 -10.14
N HIS A 281 -0.26 -13.92 -10.67
CA HIS A 281 -0.99 -14.72 -11.66
C HIS A 281 -1.92 -15.78 -11.08
N GLN A 282 -1.84 -16.03 -9.77
CA GLN A 282 -2.68 -16.99 -9.05
C GLN A 282 -2.98 -16.43 -7.66
N ASP A 283 -4.19 -16.65 -7.13
CA ASP A 283 -4.67 -16.03 -5.89
C ASP A 283 -3.67 -16.12 -4.72
N ASP A 284 -2.97 -17.25 -4.59
CA ASP A 284 -2.00 -17.52 -3.52
C ASP A 284 -0.53 -17.56 -4.02
N GLY A 285 -0.27 -17.14 -5.26
CA GLY A 285 1.07 -17.09 -5.84
C GLY A 285 1.89 -15.90 -5.34
N PRO A 286 3.23 -15.92 -5.48
CA PRO A 286 4.05 -14.75 -5.22
C PRO A 286 3.77 -13.65 -6.26
N TYR A 287 4.00 -12.40 -5.87
CA TYR A 287 4.06 -11.31 -6.84
C TYR A 287 5.30 -11.43 -7.73
N GLU A 288 5.10 -11.23 -9.02
CA GLU A 288 6.15 -10.95 -9.99
C GLU A 288 6.33 -9.42 -10.06
N THR A 289 7.49 -8.92 -9.62
CA THR A 289 7.84 -7.50 -9.80
C THR A 289 8.14 -7.24 -11.28
N VAL A 290 7.33 -6.39 -11.91
CA VAL A 290 7.48 -6.03 -13.31
C VAL A 290 8.33 -4.79 -13.46
N VAL A 291 8.00 -3.76 -12.68
CA VAL A 291 8.66 -2.47 -12.67
C VAL A 291 8.96 -2.14 -11.21
N SER A 292 10.17 -1.67 -10.94
CA SER A 292 10.55 -1.21 -9.60
C SER A 292 11.24 0.14 -9.67
N LYS A 293 10.76 1.08 -8.85
CA LYS A 293 11.30 2.44 -8.65
C LYS A 293 11.61 3.19 -9.94
N LEU A 294 10.78 3.01 -10.97
CA LEU A 294 10.94 3.67 -12.27
C LEU A 294 10.73 5.18 -12.09
N ASP A 295 11.81 5.94 -12.30
CA ASP A 295 11.82 7.39 -12.18
C ASP A 295 11.21 8.04 -13.43
N LEU A 296 9.91 8.35 -13.38
CA LEU A 296 9.20 8.92 -14.53
C LEU A 296 9.73 10.32 -14.88
N ALA A 297 10.15 11.10 -13.88
CA ALA A 297 10.66 12.46 -14.07
C ALA A 297 11.94 12.52 -14.93
N ARG A 298 12.65 11.39 -15.12
CA ARG A 298 13.82 11.31 -16.01
C ARG A 298 13.47 11.09 -17.47
N LEU A 299 12.21 10.84 -17.81
CA LEU A 299 11.79 10.67 -19.19
C LEU A 299 11.84 12.02 -19.94
N PRO A 300 12.41 12.07 -21.16
CA PRO A 300 12.44 13.30 -21.95
C PRO A 300 11.02 13.84 -22.21
N GLY A 301 10.78 15.11 -21.87
CA GLY A 301 9.50 15.78 -22.09
C GLY A 301 8.40 15.44 -21.08
N GLN A 302 8.72 14.66 -20.04
CA GLN A 302 7.76 14.30 -18.99
C GLN A 302 7.31 15.52 -18.20
N SER A 303 6.01 15.66 -18.01
CA SER A 303 5.45 16.65 -17.08
C SER A 303 5.82 16.32 -15.63
N ALA A 304 5.79 17.31 -14.73
CA ALA A 304 5.79 17.02 -13.30
C ALA A 304 4.56 16.16 -12.93
N LEU A 305 4.65 15.41 -11.83
CA LEU A 305 3.49 14.77 -11.23
C LEU A 305 2.47 15.87 -10.85
N PRO A 306 1.22 15.80 -11.33
CA PRO A 306 0.20 16.77 -10.94
C PRO A 306 -0.11 16.69 -9.44
N ASP A 307 -0.41 17.83 -8.81
CA ASP A 307 -0.79 17.90 -7.39
C ASP A 307 -2.05 17.06 -7.11
N GLU A 308 -2.97 17.02 -8.07
CA GLU A 308 -4.14 16.15 -8.08
C GLU A 308 -4.24 15.37 -9.39
N VAL A 309 -4.58 14.08 -9.29
CA VAL A 309 -4.76 13.20 -10.44
C VAL A 309 -6.12 12.52 -10.44
N ARG A 310 -6.54 12.03 -11.60
CA ARG A 310 -7.59 11.00 -11.69
C ARG A 310 -6.99 9.69 -12.16
N ILE A 311 -7.56 8.61 -11.65
CA ILE A 311 -7.19 7.24 -11.99
C ILE A 311 -8.23 6.67 -12.95
N GLY A 312 -7.76 5.97 -13.99
CA GLY A 312 -8.64 5.33 -14.94
C GLY A 312 -8.08 4.05 -15.53
N PHE A 313 -8.97 3.39 -16.24
CA PHE A 313 -8.71 2.16 -16.98
C PHE A 313 -9.21 2.34 -18.40
N ALA A 314 -8.52 1.75 -19.36
CA ALA A 314 -9.05 1.55 -20.69
C ALA A 314 -8.71 0.16 -21.19
N SER A 315 -9.47 -0.33 -22.16
CA SER A 315 -9.09 -1.51 -22.92
C SER A 315 -9.47 -1.30 -24.36
N SER A 316 -8.85 -2.06 -25.25
CA SER A 316 -9.20 -2.01 -26.65
C SER A 316 -9.00 -3.34 -27.34
N THR A 317 -9.67 -3.48 -28.46
CA THR A 317 -9.50 -4.57 -29.42
C THR A 317 -9.09 -4.02 -30.78
N GLY A 318 -8.69 -4.92 -31.66
CA GLY A 318 -8.25 -4.61 -33.01
C GLY A 318 -8.67 -5.72 -33.97
N TYR A 319 -7.74 -6.21 -34.77
CA TYR A 319 -7.95 -7.45 -35.54
C TYR A 319 -7.86 -8.70 -34.68
N ALA A 320 -7.11 -8.62 -33.57
CA ALA A 320 -7.23 -9.55 -32.47
C ALA A 320 -8.25 -8.99 -31.48
N THR A 321 -9.04 -9.86 -30.85
CA THR A 321 -10.06 -9.46 -29.88
C THR A 321 -9.97 -10.31 -28.62
N SER A 322 -10.49 -9.80 -27.52
CA SER A 322 -10.59 -10.44 -26.21
C SER A 322 -11.60 -9.69 -25.38
N VAL A 323 -12.29 -10.41 -24.49
CA VAL A 323 -13.06 -9.79 -23.43
C VAL A 323 -12.07 -9.26 -22.39
N HIS A 324 -12.21 -7.98 -22.04
CA HIS A 324 -11.36 -7.31 -21.05
C HIS A 324 -12.22 -6.84 -19.88
N GLU A 325 -11.92 -7.31 -18.68
CA GLU A 325 -12.69 -6.94 -17.48
C GLU A 325 -11.80 -6.66 -16.28
N ILE A 326 -12.34 -5.90 -15.33
CA ILE A 326 -11.71 -5.60 -14.05
C ILE A 326 -12.69 -5.77 -12.88
N SER A 327 -12.17 -6.02 -11.69
CA SER A 327 -12.93 -5.98 -10.42
C SER A 327 -12.01 -5.62 -9.26
N ASN A 328 -12.58 -5.46 -8.07
CA ASN A 328 -11.81 -5.23 -6.83
C ASN A 328 -10.83 -4.06 -6.95
N VAL A 329 -11.27 -2.95 -7.56
CA VAL A 329 -10.44 -1.75 -7.66
C VAL A 329 -10.38 -1.10 -6.29
N GLU A 330 -9.16 -0.88 -5.81
CA GLU A 330 -8.88 -0.27 -4.54
C GLU A 330 -7.78 0.76 -4.72
N ILE A 331 -8.04 1.99 -4.28
CA ILE A 331 -7.10 3.10 -4.37
C ILE A 331 -6.80 3.55 -2.96
N ARG A 332 -5.52 3.50 -2.61
CA ARG A 332 -5.00 3.89 -1.33
C ARG A 332 -3.94 4.97 -1.44
N THR A 333 -3.68 5.70 -0.34
CA THR A 333 -2.38 6.36 -0.21
C THR A 333 -1.29 5.29 -0.13
N ARG A 334 -0.06 5.67 -0.48
CA ARG A 334 1.05 4.72 -0.42
C ARG A 334 1.37 4.41 1.05
N ASP A 335 1.61 3.14 1.36
CA ASP A 335 2.01 2.71 2.70
C ASP A 335 3.42 3.19 3.06
N ALA A 336 3.65 3.46 4.34
CA ALA A 336 4.94 3.87 4.86
C ALA A 336 5.94 2.70 4.84
N ASP A 337 7.22 3.04 4.99
CA ASP A 337 8.29 2.11 5.39
C ASP A 337 8.93 2.68 6.65
N LEU A 338 8.41 2.33 7.81
CA LEU A 338 8.84 2.79 9.11
C LEU A 338 10.22 2.21 9.42
N VAL A 339 11.16 3.07 9.79
CA VAL A 339 12.53 2.69 10.12
C VAL A 339 12.85 3.23 11.51
N LEU A 340 13.45 2.39 12.35
CA LEU A 340 13.91 2.80 13.68
C LEU A 340 15.44 2.83 13.75
N ARG A 341 15.99 3.93 14.25
CA ARG A 341 17.42 4.08 14.52
C ARG A 341 17.64 4.42 15.98
N THR A 342 18.79 4.02 16.52
CA THR A 342 19.21 4.39 17.88
C THR A 342 20.59 5.03 17.86
N GLY A 343 20.80 5.98 18.77
CA GLY A 343 22.07 6.63 19.03
C GLY A 343 22.30 6.82 20.52
N TYR A 344 23.51 7.23 20.90
CA TYR A 344 23.92 7.36 22.29
C TYR A 344 24.81 8.60 22.47
N ASP A 345 24.75 9.24 23.65
CA ASP A 345 25.68 10.32 24.03
C ASP A 345 26.43 9.98 25.32
N GLY A 346 27.73 10.29 25.33
CA GLY A 346 28.65 10.13 26.45
C GLY A 346 29.32 8.76 26.59
N PRO A 347 30.38 8.67 27.42
CA PRO A 347 30.83 7.37 27.93
C PRO A 347 29.79 6.83 28.93
N PHE A 348 29.48 5.54 28.83
CA PHE A 348 28.65 4.88 29.83
C PHE A 348 29.58 4.47 30.98
N GLU A 349 29.43 5.07 32.15
CA GLU A 349 30.27 4.78 33.32
C GLU A 349 29.42 4.17 34.43
N ALA A 350 29.95 3.13 35.09
CA ALA A 350 29.24 2.46 36.18
C ALA A 350 28.94 3.44 37.32
N GLY A 351 27.67 3.50 37.74
CA GLY A 351 27.18 4.44 38.76
C GLY A 351 26.86 5.84 38.24
N GLY A 352 27.05 6.10 36.93
CA GLY A 352 26.73 7.35 36.29
C GLY A 352 25.31 7.40 35.69
N THR A 353 25.09 8.39 34.83
CA THR A 353 23.88 8.56 34.02
C THR A 353 24.24 8.53 32.55
N ALA A 354 23.34 8.03 31.71
CA ALA A 354 23.54 7.97 30.26
C ALA A 354 22.30 8.45 29.51
N THR A 355 22.48 8.78 28.24
CA THR A 355 21.40 9.19 27.33
C THR A 355 21.43 8.36 26.07
N SER A 356 20.27 7.86 25.65
CA SER A 356 20.07 7.31 24.31
C SER A 356 19.05 8.12 23.53
N PHE A 357 19.13 8.00 22.21
CA PHE A 357 18.21 8.61 21.27
C PHE A 357 17.55 7.53 20.42
N LEU A 358 16.30 7.75 20.06
CA LEU A 358 15.56 6.94 19.11
C LEU A 358 14.98 7.88 18.04
N ASP A 359 15.26 7.54 16.78
CA ASP A 359 14.75 8.26 15.62
C ASP A 359 13.91 7.27 14.80
N ALA A 360 12.59 7.40 14.89
CA ALA A 360 11.63 6.72 14.02
C ALA A 360 11.39 7.60 12.78
N GLY A 361 11.32 7.02 11.59
CA GLY A 361 11.11 7.79 10.37
C GLY A 361 10.62 6.97 9.19
N ALA A 362 10.20 7.67 8.14
CA ALA A 362 9.72 7.05 6.91
C ALA A 362 10.89 6.81 5.95
N GLY A 363 10.99 5.61 5.41
CA GLY A 363 11.93 5.22 4.37
C GLY A 363 11.73 6.09 3.11
N PRO A 364 12.80 6.40 2.38
CA PRO A 364 12.69 7.20 1.16
C PRO A 364 11.98 6.42 0.05
N GLY A 365 11.06 7.09 -0.67
CA GLY A 365 10.35 6.52 -1.83
C GLY A 365 9.14 5.65 -1.49
N PHE A 366 8.67 5.70 -0.25
CA PHE A 366 7.44 5.06 0.22
C PHE A 366 6.39 6.11 0.60
N GLY A 367 5.38 5.70 1.36
CA GLY A 367 4.35 6.57 1.94
C GLY A 367 4.81 7.39 3.12
N TRP A 368 3.90 8.24 3.58
CA TRP A 368 4.06 9.02 4.81
C TRP A 368 3.83 8.12 6.02
N ILE A 369 4.51 8.43 7.14
CA ILE A 369 3.97 8.04 8.44
C ILE A 369 2.86 9.04 8.75
N ASP A 370 1.61 8.58 8.77
CA ASP A 370 0.43 9.38 9.10
C ASP A 370 -0.60 8.62 9.95
N HIS A 371 -0.19 7.46 10.45
CA HIS A 371 -0.91 6.71 11.46
C HIS A 371 -0.20 6.80 12.83
N PRO A 372 -0.96 6.68 13.94
CA PRO A 372 -0.37 6.67 15.27
C PRO A 372 0.75 5.64 15.37
N THR A 373 1.90 6.07 15.88
CA THR A 373 3.13 5.27 15.94
C THR A 373 3.52 5.04 17.40
N GLU A 374 3.80 3.79 17.76
CA GLU A 374 4.37 3.37 19.03
C GLU A 374 5.85 3.01 18.83
N VAL A 375 6.71 3.49 19.71
CA VAL A 375 8.11 3.07 19.82
C VAL A 375 8.30 2.43 21.19
N ALA A 376 8.60 1.13 21.19
CA ALA A 376 8.96 0.37 22.38
C ALA A 376 10.48 0.16 22.42
N TYR A 377 11.11 0.49 23.54
CA TYR A 377 12.54 0.36 23.76
C TYR A 377 12.84 -0.35 25.07
N HIS A 378 13.62 -1.42 24.98
CA HIS A 378 14.03 -2.25 26.11
C HIS A 378 15.49 -2.00 26.44
N LEU A 379 15.74 -1.50 27.64
CA LEU A 379 17.08 -1.40 28.22
C LEU A 379 17.44 -2.72 28.90
N PRO A 380 18.67 -3.24 28.75
CA PRO A 380 19.11 -4.44 29.44
C PRO A 380 19.33 -4.19 30.94
N ALA A 381 19.48 -5.27 31.71
CA ALA A 381 19.94 -5.18 33.09
C ALA A 381 21.26 -4.40 33.19
N GLY A 382 21.39 -3.58 34.24
CA GLY A 382 22.50 -2.64 34.40
C GLY A 382 22.19 -1.22 33.92
N LEU A 383 21.12 -1.03 33.14
CA LEU A 383 20.57 0.28 32.79
C LEU A 383 19.15 0.41 33.35
N THR A 384 18.79 1.59 33.87
CA THR A 384 17.44 1.85 34.39
C THR A 384 16.91 3.16 33.82
N PRO A 385 15.82 3.14 33.02
CA PRO A 385 15.26 4.37 32.47
C PRO A 385 14.71 5.24 33.60
N THR A 386 14.99 6.53 33.52
CA THR A 386 14.53 7.53 34.52
C THR A 386 13.52 8.50 33.92
N ALA A 387 13.64 8.80 32.64
CA ALA A 387 12.67 9.59 31.89
C ALA A 387 12.82 9.32 30.39
N ALA A 388 11.76 9.56 29.63
CA ALA A 388 11.81 9.61 28.18
C ALA A 388 10.93 10.76 27.70
N SER A 389 11.36 11.45 26.64
CA SER A 389 10.63 12.59 26.09
C SER A 389 11.04 12.89 24.64
N GLY A 390 10.12 13.47 23.89
CA GLY A 390 10.34 14.02 22.55
C GLY A 390 9.16 14.90 22.18
N ASP A 391 9.35 15.88 21.29
CA ASP A 391 8.27 16.78 20.87
C ASP A 391 7.12 15.98 20.24
N GLY A 392 5.90 16.15 20.74
CA GLY A 392 4.73 15.41 20.24
C GLY A 392 4.67 13.92 20.63
N TRP A 393 5.59 13.45 21.48
CA TRP A 393 5.54 12.10 22.05
C TRP A 393 4.95 12.11 23.45
N THR A 394 4.14 11.09 23.74
CA THR A 394 3.73 10.73 25.10
C THR A 394 4.53 9.49 25.49
N CYS A 395 5.37 9.59 26.51
CA CYS A 395 6.28 8.51 26.89
C CYS A 395 6.04 8.04 28.32
N ASP A 396 6.04 6.72 28.49
CA ASP A 396 5.97 6.04 29.79
C ASP A 396 7.21 5.17 30.01
N THR A 397 7.70 5.15 31.24
CA THR A 397 8.82 4.31 31.66
C THR A 397 8.36 3.33 32.75
N SER A 398 8.56 2.04 32.53
CA SER A 398 8.17 0.99 33.49
C SER A 398 9.19 -0.13 33.50
N GLY A 399 9.85 -0.32 34.65
CA GLY A 399 10.95 -1.29 34.78
C GLY A 399 12.09 -0.97 33.81
N GLN A 400 12.41 -1.90 32.90
CA GLN A 400 13.43 -1.74 31.85
C GLN A 400 12.86 -1.23 30.51
N TRP A 401 11.55 -0.96 30.46
CA TRP A 401 10.87 -0.54 29.24
C TRP A 401 10.62 0.95 29.21
N VAL A 402 10.77 1.50 28.01
CA VAL A 402 10.28 2.81 27.60
C VAL A 402 9.31 2.59 26.44
N VAL A 403 8.12 3.14 26.54
CA VAL A 403 7.12 3.12 25.47
C VAL A 403 6.73 4.56 25.18
N CYS A 404 6.81 4.96 23.91
CA CYS A 404 6.44 6.30 23.48
C CYS A 404 5.45 6.21 22.32
N ASP A 405 4.37 6.98 22.41
CA ASP A 405 3.35 7.08 21.37
C ASP A 405 3.30 8.48 20.77
N THR A 406 3.05 8.56 19.46
CA THR A 406 2.78 9.82 18.77
C THR A 406 1.70 9.67 17.71
N ALA A 407 0.98 10.76 17.45
CA ALA A 407 0.14 10.93 16.27
C ALA A 407 0.77 11.92 15.27
N GLY A 408 2.06 12.21 15.43
CA GLY A 408 2.83 13.03 14.50
C GLY A 408 2.98 12.35 13.14
N GLU A 409 3.25 13.16 12.12
CA GLU A 409 3.44 12.70 10.76
C GLU A 409 4.88 12.93 10.30
N ALA A 410 5.37 12.09 9.39
CA ALA A 410 6.65 12.27 8.74
C ALA A 410 6.57 11.94 7.25
N ALA A 411 7.08 12.86 6.43
CA ALA A 411 7.17 12.68 4.99
C ALA A 411 8.21 11.61 4.62
N PRO A 412 8.12 11.00 3.43
CA PRO A 412 9.08 10.02 2.96
C PRO A 412 10.53 10.54 3.04
N GLY A 413 11.42 9.74 3.64
CA GLY A 413 12.83 10.10 3.84
C GLY A 413 13.10 11.03 5.02
N THR A 414 12.09 11.38 5.81
CA THR A 414 12.22 12.22 7.03
C THR A 414 11.91 11.42 8.29
N SER A 415 12.19 12.02 9.46
CA SER A 415 11.95 11.39 10.77
C SER A 415 10.90 12.15 11.57
N LEU A 416 10.15 11.40 12.39
CA LEU A 416 9.41 11.96 13.50
C LEU A 416 10.38 12.67 14.47
N PRO A 417 9.90 13.56 15.35
CA PRO A 417 10.75 14.19 16.35
C PRO A 417 11.51 13.14 17.18
N ARG A 418 12.78 13.43 17.49
CA ARG A 418 13.65 12.52 18.23
C ARG A 418 13.11 12.24 19.64
N ILE A 419 13.13 10.97 20.05
CA ILE A 419 12.91 10.57 21.44
C ILE A 419 14.26 10.55 22.16
N THR A 420 14.35 11.20 23.30
CA THR A 420 15.48 11.18 24.22
C THR A 420 15.13 10.35 25.44
N VAL A 421 15.95 9.35 25.76
CA VAL A 421 15.79 8.48 26.93
C VAL A 421 16.94 8.74 27.89
N LEU A 422 16.60 9.15 29.10
CA LEU A 422 17.53 9.31 30.21
C LEU A 422 17.54 8.04 31.05
N MET A 423 18.72 7.62 31.49
CA MET A 423 18.87 6.39 32.29
C MET A 423 20.00 6.50 33.32
N ASN A 424 19.87 5.73 34.40
CA ASN A 424 20.95 5.46 35.33
C ASN A 424 21.72 4.21 34.90
N VAL A 425 23.03 4.21 35.12
CA VAL A 425 23.92 3.06 34.95
C VAL A 425 24.21 2.47 36.32
N ALA A 426 23.95 1.17 36.52
CA ALA A 426 24.20 0.51 37.80
C ALA A 426 25.68 0.61 38.20
N ALA A 427 25.96 0.72 39.50
CA ALA A 427 27.33 0.87 40.01
C ALA A 427 28.23 -0.36 39.75
N ASP A 428 27.62 -1.52 39.51
CA ASP A 428 28.27 -2.79 39.18
C ASP A 428 28.18 -3.15 37.69
N ALA A 429 27.59 -2.28 36.85
CA ALA A 429 27.52 -2.51 35.41
C ALA A 429 28.93 -2.46 34.77
N SER A 430 29.21 -3.36 33.83
CA SER A 430 30.47 -3.38 33.08
C SER A 430 30.32 -4.12 31.75
N GLY A 431 31.22 -3.83 30.81
CA GLY A 431 31.29 -4.53 29.53
C GLY A 431 30.23 -4.06 28.53
N THR A 432 29.90 -4.93 27.57
CA THR A 432 28.93 -4.62 26.50
C THR A 432 27.50 -4.83 26.99
N LEU A 433 26.68 -3.78 26.96
CA LEU A 433 25.23 -3.88 27.15
C LEU A 433 24.52 -3.63 25.82
N THR A 434 23.47 -4.38 25.54
CA THR A 434 22.67 -4.27 24.30
C THR A 434 21.25 -3.86 24.62
N ALA A 435 20.83 -2.70 24.12
CA ALA A 435 19.43 -2.27 24.14
C ALA A 435 18.78 -2.56 22.79
N SER A 436 17.48 -2.83 22.80
CA SER A 436 16.73 -3.12 21.58
C SER A 436 15.44 -2.33 21.52
N GLY A 437 15.07 -1.86 20.33
CA GLY A 437 13.83 -1.13 20.10
C GLY A 437 13.05 -1.65 18.92
N ARG A 438 11.77 -1.33 18.89
CA ARG A 438 10.87 -1.57 17.77
C ARG A 438 9.90 -0.41 17.61
N ALA A 439 9.64 -0.02 16.38
CA ALA A 439 8.60 0.91 16.03
C ALA A 439 7.45 0.17 15.32
N VAL A 440 6.21 0.61 15.54
CA VAL A 440 5.02 0.13 14.82
C VAL A 440 3.99 1.21 14.65
N GLN A 441 3.18 1.06 13.61
CA GLN A 441 1.89 1.72 13.55
C GLN A 441 0.86 0.96 14.40
N ILE A 442 0.10 1.69 15.21
CA ILE A 442 -0.85 1.15 16.17
C ILE A 442 -2.07 0.60 15.41
N THR A 443 -2.62 -0.53 15.83
CA THR A 443 -3.83 -1.13 15.22
C THR A 443 -5.01 -0.16 15.14
N PRO A 444 -5.85 -0.22 14.09
CA PRO A 444 -6.04 -1.32 13.15
C PRO A 444 -5.19 -1.27 11.86
N TYR A 445 -4.01 -0.64 11.88
CA TYR A 445 -3.15 -0.45 10.69
C TYR A 445 -1.89 -1.36 10.63
N PRO A 446 -1.99 -2.71 10.73
CA PRO A 446 -0.80 -3.58 10.69
C PRO A 446 -0.20 -3.77 9.28
N ASP A 447 -0.90 -3.31 8.24
CA ASP A 447 -0.56 -3.44 6.81
C ASP A 447 -0.05 -2.13 6.16
N ALA A 448 -0.09 -1.00 6.87
CA ALA A 448 0.43 0.29 6.39
C ALA A 448 1.96 0.42 6.47
N GLU A 449 2.66 -0.73 6.50
CA GLU A 449 4.10 -0.87 6.62
C GLU A 449 4.64 -1.87 5.60
N ILE A 450 5.56 -1.44 4.75
CA ILE A 450 6.06 -2.24 3.62
C ILE A 450 7.16 -3.23 4.03
N ASP A 451 8.05 -2.88 4.97
CA ASP A 451 9.13 -3.77 5.42
C ASP A 451 9.21 -3.87 6.95
N PRO A 452 8.49 -4.80 7.58
CA PRO A 452 8.50 -4.94 9.04
C PRO A 452 9.87 -5.36 9.60
N LEU A 453 10.86 -5.73 8.78
CA LEU A 453 12.17 -6.20 9.26
C LEU A 453 13.11 -5.05 9.65
N ASN A 454 12.98 -3.88 9.03
CA ASN A 454 13.84 -2.72 9.27
C ASN A 454 13.30 -1.80 10.40
N ASN A 455 12.17 -2.18 10.98
CA ASN A 455 11.45 -1.51 12.07
C ASN A 455 12.02 -1.79 13.47
N THR A 456 13.15 -2.50 13.53
CA THR A 456 13.80 -2.89 14.78
C THR A 456 15.23 -2.40 14.81
N VAL A 457 15.72 -2.13 16.02
CA VAL A 457 17.10 -1.72 16.24
C VAL A 457 17.69 -2.48 17.42
N ALA A 458 18.97 -2.80 17.34
CA ALA A 458 19.77 -3.25 18.47
C ALA A 458 21.03 -2.40 18.52
N GLY A 459 21.25 -1.70 19.63
CA GLY A 459 22.43 -0.87 19.84
C GLY A 459 23.23 -1.36 21.04
N THR A 460 24.55 -1.37 20.90
CA THR A 460 25.48 -1.80 21.92
C THR A 460 26.24 -0.61 22.49
N VAL A 461 26.40 -0.60 23.82
CA VAL A 461 27.17 0.40 24.55
C VAL A 461 28.23 -0.29 25.39
N GLN A 462 29.42 0.31 25.48
CA GLN A 462 30.48 -0.16 26.37
C GLN A 462 30.40 0.60 27.69
N VAL A 463 30.22 -0.14 28.79
CA VAL A 463 30.21 0.42 30.14
C VAL A 463 31.60 0.33 30.75
N ALA A 464 32.20 1.49 31.03
CA ALA A 464 33.44 1.60 31.78
C ALA A 464 33.19 1.33 33.27
N PRO A 465 34.09 0.59 33.96
CA PRO A 465 33.99 0.38 35.40
C PRO A 465 34.05 1.70 36.18
N ALA A 466 33.46 1.72 37.37
CA ALA A 466 33.56 2.87 38.26
C ALA A 466 35.04 3.19 38.54
N GLY A 467 35.43 4.46 38.37
CA GLY A 467 36.78 4.92 38.71
C GLY A 467 37.12 4.63 40.18
N PRO A 468 38.41 4.41 40.53
CA PRO A 468 38.79 4.17 41.91
C PRO A 468 38.37 5.36 42.79
N PRO A 469 37.83 5.14 44.01
CA PRO A 469 37.43 6.23 44.88
C PRO A 469 38.61 7.15 45.15
N ALA A 470 38.39 8.47 45.02
CA ALA A 470 39.39 9.47 45.32
C ALA A 470 39.85 9.30 46.77
N THR A 471 41.05 8.74 46.98
CA THR A 471 41.64 8.64 48.30
C THR A 471 42.13 10.02 48.71
N TRP A 472 41.33 10.75 49.47
CA TRP A 472 41.80 11.92 50.18
C TRP A 472 42.86 11.48 51.19
N ARG A 473 44.14 11.65 50.86
CA ARG A 473 45.22 11.53 51.84
C ARG A 473 45.13 12.73 52.78
N THR A 474 44.56 12.55 53.96
CA THR A 474 44.76 13.47 55.08
C THR A 474 46.25 13.46 55.45
N ALA A 475 46.97 14.51 55.11
CA ALA A 475 48.33 14.72 55.58
C ALA A 475 48.27 15.06 57.08
N THR A 476 48.57 14.08 57.93
CA THR A 476 48.92 14.34 59.32
C THR A 476 50.37 14.85 59.37
N SER A 477 50.54 16.16 59.56
CA SER A 477 51.84 16.75 59.89
C SER A 477 52.34 16.21 61.25
N PRO A 478 53.58 15.70 61.35
CA PRO A 478 54.19 15.42 62.65
C PRO A 478 54.60 16.74 63.33
N LEU A 479 54.26 16.86 64.61
CA LEU A 479 54.78 17.89 65.51
C LEU A 479 56.31 17.82 65.55
N GLY A 480 56.97 18.89 65.10
CA GLY A 480 58.40 19.09 65.29
C GLY A 480 58.73 19.42 66.74
N ARG A 481 59.66 18.67 67.33
CA ARG A 481 60.46 19.09 68.48
C ARG A 481 61.93 19.09 68.05
N ASP A 482 62.55 20.24 68.28
CA ASP A 482 63.96 20.61 68.37
C ASP A 482 65.05 19.64 67.90
N GLY A 483 65.96 20.20 67.09
CA GLY A 483 67.28 19.64 66.82
C GLY A 483 68.08 20.52 65.88
N THR A 484 68.99 21.30 66.46
CA THR A 484 70.00 22.17 65.86
C THR A 484 70.84 21.50 64.77
N ASP A 485 71.08 22.18 63.64
CA ASP A 485 72.43 22.55 63.17
C ASP A 485 72.39 23.24 61.77
N LEU A 486 73.03 24.40 61.68
CA LEU A 486 73.51 25.07 60.46
C LEU A 486 74.91 24.48 60.10
N PRO A 487 75.58 24.79 58.96
CA PRO A 487 75.28 25.73 57.86
C PRO A 487 75.66 25.20 56.43
N ALA A 488 75.63 26.13 55.46
CA ALA A 488 76.33 26.17 54.16
C ALA A 488 75.62 25.44 53.00
N GLY A 489 75.42 26.04 51.83
CA GLY A 489 75.86 27.30 51.25
C GLY A 489 75.46 27.31 49.76
N THR A 490 75.51 28.50 49.14
CA THR A 490 75.49 28.79 47.68
C THR A 490 74.21 28.44 46.89
N ARG A 491 73.34 29.40 46.46
CA ARG A 491 73.43 30.29 45.26
C ARG A 491 73.99 29.52 44.06
N THR A 492 73.30 29.26 42.95
CA THR A 492 72.54 30.06 41.94
C THR A 492 72.19 29.04 40.83
N ALA A 493 71.20 29.12 39.95
CA ALA A 493 70.32 30.17 39.43
C ALA A 493 69.01 29.49 38.96
#